data_AF-A0A397UDY5-F1
#
_entry.id   AF-A0A397UDY5-F1
#
_cell.length_a   1.000
_cell.length_b   1.000
_cell.length_c   1.000
_cell.angle_alpha   90.00
_cell.angle_beta   90.00
_cell.angle_gamma   90.00
#
_symmetry.space_group_name_H-M   'P 1'
#
loop_
_entity.id
_entity.type
_entity.pdbx_description
1 polymer ?
#
loop_
_entity_poly.entity_id
_entity_poly.type
_entity_poly.pdbx_seq_one_letter_code
_entity_poly.pdbx_strand_id
1 'polypeptide(L)'
;MAGRPSSQGGGGGAGGRRYTILIIENPVDQPTNNWPRCYPILYHDIENDFTNEYYKKLLRASYFLFKSHSLADIAIVSSKFNPAQILAQLIASALYLIIMPVGDFLARHLSLYAGFKMNSEIYFRYYFLGEFIVILFGVIIGVGFLNEGSSGTIAAVKLFELGYYIAGAFTAIFLVLVAIQTILHFILIYQVYKYFRSQNFRICPCC
;
A
#
# COMPACT_ATOMS: atom_id res chain seq x y z
N MET A 1 2.05 79.06 -15.66
CA MET A 1 1.51 80.12 -14.78
C MET A 1 0.48 79.49 -13.85
N ALA A 2 0.56 79.83 -12.55
CA ALA A 2 -0.40 79.55 -11.47
C ALA A 2 -0.59 78.06 -11.08
N GLY A 3 -0.57 77.64 -9.81
CA GLY A 3 -0.42 78.33 -8.54
C GLY A 3 -0.25 77.32 -7.38
N ARG A 4 0.56 77.70 -6.39
CA ARG A 4 0.72 77.11 -5.04
C ARG A 4 -0.47 77.56 -4.13
N PRO A 5 -0.57 77.24 -2.81
CA PRO A 5 -0.21 76.03 -2.01
C PRO A 5 -1.25 75.71 -0.88
N SER A 6 -0.89 74.77 0.03
CA SER A 6 -1.25 74.67 1.47
C SER A 6 -2.69 74.17 1.81
N SER A 7 -2.94 73.34 2.84
CA SER A 7 -2.56 73.49 4.25
C SER A 7 -3.12 72.32 5.09
N GLN A 8 -2.35 71.89 6.12
CA GLN A 8 -2.77 71.33 7.44
C GLN A 8 -3.58 70.02 7.48
N GLY A 9 -3.39 69.11 8.43
CA GLY A 9 -2.64 69.11 9.69
C GLY A 9 -3.04 67.90 10.55
N GLY A 10 -2.24 67.59 11.57
CA GLY A 10 -2.57 66.71 12.71
C GLY A 10 -2.57 65.21 12.40
N GLY A 11 -1.71 64.35 12.95
CA GLY A 11 -1.17 64.36 14.30
C GLY A 11 -2.15 63.66 15.25
N GLY A 12 -2.06 62.33 15.38
CA GLY A 12 -2.87 61.57 16.33
C GLY A 12 -2.56 60.07 16.23
N GLY A 13 -1.69 59.58 17.12
CA GLY A 13 -1.20 58.22 17.09
C GLY A 13 -2.25 57.17 17.45
N ALA A 14 -2.09 55.99 16.85
CA ALA A 14 -2.41 54.72 17.47
C ALA A 14 -1.48 53.69 16.85
N GLY A 15 -0.61 53.11 17.68
CA GLY A 15 0.32 52.05 17.29
C GLY A 15 -0.43 50.78 16.90
N GLY A 16 -0.93 50.72 15.67
CA GLY A 16 -1.35 49.48 15.03
C GLY A 16 -0.12 48.86 14.39
N ARG A 17 0.39 47.76 14.96
CA ARG A 17 1.36 46.91 14.26
C ARG A 17 0.73 46.52 12.93
N ARG A 18 1.23 47.05 11.82
CA ARG A 18 0.89 46.55 10.49
C ARG A 18 1.45 45.14 10.40
N TYR A 19 0.59 44.16 10.63
CA TYR A 19 0.84 42.80 10.19
C TYR A 19 0.77 42.85 8.67
N THR A 20 1.93 42.89 8.01
CA THR A 20 2.01 42.54 6.60
C THR A 20 1.69 41.06 6.53
N ILE A 21 0.43 40.73 6.25
CA ILE A 21 0.03 39.37 5.91
C ILE A 21 0.75 39.09 4.59
N LEU A 22 1.89 38.39 4.68
CA LEU A 22 2.47 37.73 3.53
C LEU A 22 1.49 36.63 3.16
N ILE A 23 0.53 36.95 2.30
CA ILE A 23 -0.19 35.95 1.54
C ILE A 23 0.89 35.31 0.67
N ILE A 24 1.48 34.23 1.18
CA ILE A 24 2.16 33.28 0.31
C ILE A 24 1.02 32.76 -0.57
N GLU A 25 0.89 33.32 -1.76
CA GLU A 25 0.23 32.63 -2.87
C GLU A 25 1.02 31.33 -3.04
N ASN A 26 0.62 30.30 -2.31
CA ASN A 26 0.77 28.96 -2.83
C ASN A 26 -0.12 28.96 -4.06
N PRO A 27 0.42 28.90 -5.29
CA PRO A 27 -0.41 28.46 -6.38
C PRO A 27 -1.00 27.14 -5.91
N VAL A 28 -2.33 27.06 -5.90
CA VAL A 28 -3.01 25.77 -5.77
C VAL A 28 -2.67 25.05 -7.07
N ASP A 29 -1.44 24.51 -7.14
CA ASP A 29 -1.05 23.56 -8.15
C ASP A 29 -2.03 22.41 -7.99
N GLN A 30 -3.01 22.38 -8.89
CA GLN A 30 -3.96 21.30 -9.03
C GLN A 30 -3.17 19.99 -8.94
N PRO A 31 -3.57 19.01 -8.11
CA PRO A 31 -2.80 17.79 -7.94
C PRO A 31 -2.62 17.15 -9.32
N THR A 32 -1.40 17.28 -9.84
CA THR A 32 -0.97 16.75 -11.12
C THR A 32 -1.11 15.24 -11.03
N ASN A 33 -1.98 14.70 -11.89
CA ASN A 33 -2.14 13.30 -12.26
C ASN A 33 -1.53 12.28 -11.27
N ASN A 34 -2.37 11.76 -10.38
CA ASN A 34 -2.06 10.64 -9.49
C ASN A 34 -1.48 9.45 -10.27
N TRP A 35 -0.27 9.01 -9.91
CA TRP A 35 0.31 7.80 -10.48
C TRP A 35 0.08 6.62 -9.52
N PRO A 36 -0.65 5.56 -9.93
CA PRO A 36 -1.40 5.44 -11.18
C PRO A 36 -2.83 6.02 -11.11
N ARG A 37 -3.30 6.35 -12.32
CA ARG A 37 -4.50 7.13 -12.65
C ARG A 37 -5.83 6.65 -12.04
N CYS A 38 -5.87 5.46 -11.45
CA CYS A 38 -7.08 4.78 -10.98
C CYS A 38 -7.33 4.88 -9.46
N TYR A 39 -6.41 5.48 -8.68
CA TYR A 39 -6.56 5.57 -7.21
C TYR A 39 -6.54 7.04 -6.74
N PRO A 40 -7.71 7.71 -6.64
CA PRO A 40 -7.81 9.13 -6.29
C PRO A 40 -7.78 9.43 -4.78
N ILE A 41 -7.43 8.48 -3.92
CA ILE A 41 -7.51 8.67 -2.45
C ILE A 41 -6.22 9.29 -1.87
N LEU A 42 -5.06 9.13 -2.54
CA LEU A 42 -3.79 9.66 -2.06
C LEU A 42 -2.92 10.17 -3.22
N TYR A 43 -2.39 11.38 -3.10
CA TYR A 43 -1.38 11.89 -4.04
C TYR A 43 -0.11 11.07 -3.91
N HIS A 44 0.28 10.40 -4.98
CA HIS A 44 1.44 9.52 -5.04
C HIS A 44 2.09 9.67 -6.40
N ASP A 45 3.32 10.19 -6.44
CA ASP A 45 4.08 10.31 -7.68
C ASP A 45 5.52 9.87 -7.44
N ILE A 46 5.76 8.58 -7.63
CA ILE A 46 7.09 7.96 -7.45
C ILE A 46 8.14 8.65 -8.33
N GLU A 47 7.76 9.16 -9.51
CA GLU A 47 8.70 9.74 -10.45
C GLU A 47 9.18 11.12 -10.03
N ASN A 48 8.27 11.92 -9.48
CA ASN A 48 8.56 13.28 -9.04
C ASN A 48 9.03 13.35 -7.57
N ASP A 49 8.59 12.42 -6.71
CA ASP A 49 8.94 12.42 -5.28
C ASP A 49 10.37 11.89 -5.01
N PHE A 50 10.93 11.06 -5.89
CA PHE A 50 12.24 10.43 -5.68
C PHE A 50 13.17 10.62 -6.86
N THR A 51 14.42 11.02 -6.59
CA THR A 51 15.47 11.09 -7.62
C THR A 51 16.25 9.79 -7.79
N ASN A 52 16.22 8.91 -6.77
CA ASN A 52 16.97 7.66 -6.77
C ASN A 52 16.19 6.53 -7.46
N GLU A 53 16.67 6.09 -8.62
CA GLU A 53 16.07 4.99 -9.40
C GLU A 53 15.96 3.66 -8.63
N TYR A 54 16.83 3.43 -7.64
CA TYR A 54 16.71 2.24 -6.79
C TYR A 54 15.43 2.27 -5.95
N TYR A 55 15.08 3.42 -5.35
CA TYR A 55 13.86 3.56 -4.55
C TYR A 55 12.63 3.46 -5.43
N LYS A 56 12.68 4.09 -6.61
CA LYS A 56 11.59 3.98 -7.60
C LYS A 56 11.34 2.53 -7.98
N LYS A 57 12.38 1.74 -8.26
CA LYS A 57 12.25 0.33 -8.60
C LYS A 57 11.57 -0.47 -7.49
N LEU A 58 11.95 -0.25 -6.23
CA LEU A 58 11.34 -0.92 -5.08
C LEU A 58 9.87 -0.52 -4.88
N LEU A 59 9.55 0.77 -5.02
CA LEU A 59 8.19 1.27 -4.88
C LEU A 59 7.29 0.77 -6.02
N ARG A 60 7.79 0.75 -7.26
CA ARG A 60 7.07 0.16 -8.42
C ARG A 60 6.86 -1.35 -8.24
N ALA A 61 7.86 -2.08 -7.74
CA ALA A 61 7.72 -3.51 -7.44
C ALA A 61 6.68 -3.77 -6.34
N SER A 62 6.75 -3.00 -5.25
CA SER A 62 5.77 -3.02 -4.16
C SER A 62 4.35 -2.73 -4.65
N TYR A 63 4.20 -1.76 -5.56
CA TYR A 63 2.93 -1.39 -6.15
C TYR A 63 2.38 -2.47 -7.10
N PHE A 64 3.25 -3.07 -7.92
CA PHE A 64 2.87 -4.18 -8.79
C PHE A 64 2.39 -5.39 -7.97
N LEU A 65 3.07 -5.70 -6.86
CA LEU A 65 2.67 -6.77 -5.96
C LEU A 65 1.28 -6.56 -5.34
N PHE A 66 0.94 -5.31 -5.00
CA PHE A 66 -0.41 -4.98 -4.52
C PHE A 66 -1.48 -5.28 -5.59
N LYS A 67 -1.21 -4.88 -6.84
CA LYS A 67 -2.13 -5.14 -7.97
C LYS A 67 -2.31 -6.63 -8.25
N SER A 68 -1.23 -7.41 -8.26
CA SER A 68 -1.30 -8.85 -8.49
C SER A 68 -2.02 -9.57 -7.35
N HIS A 69 -1.81 -9.15 -6.10
CA HIS A 69 -2.50 -9.68 -4.93
C HIS A 69 -4.02 -9.47 -5.03
N SER A 70 -4.46 -8.26 -5.37
CA SER A 70 -5.88 -7.93 -5.52
C SER A 70 -6.57 -8.78 -6.58
N LEU A 71 -5.88 -9.12 -7.67
CA LEU A 71 -6.42 -10.00 -8.72
C LEU A 71 -6.52 -11.46 -8.24
N ALA A 72 -5.53 -11.92 -7.48
CA ALA A 72 -5.54 -13.26 -6.89
C ALA A 72 -6.68 -13.42 -5.86
N ASP A 73 -6.96 -12.38 -5.07
CA ASP A 73 -8.05 -12.37 -4.09
C ASP A 73 -9.43 -12.54 -4.75
N ILE A 74 -9.67 -11.89 -5.90
CA ILE A 74 -10.90 -12.05 -6.69
C ILE A 74 -11.08 -13.50 -7.16
N ALA A 75 -9.99 -14.15 -7.58
CA ALA A 75 -10.01 -15.55 -7.99
C ALA A 75 -10.33 -16.48 -6.81
N ILE A 76 -9.76 -16.24 -5.62
CA ILE A 76 -10.06 -17.01 -4.40
C ILE A 76 -11.54 -16.95 -4.09
N VAL A 77 -12.10 -15.73 -4.03
CA VAL A 77 -13.51 -15.52 -3.69
C VAL A 77 -14.44 -16.21 -4.68
N SER A 78 -14.09 -16.18 -5.96
CA SER A 78 -14.88 -16.80 -7.02
C SER A 78 -14.84 -18.34 -6.98
N SER A 79 -13.79 -18.93 -6.39
CA SER A 79 -13.61 -20.39 -6.27
C SER A 79 -14.30 -21.01 -5.04
N LYS A 80 -14.71 -20.21 -4.05
CA LYS A 80 -15.40 -20.71 -2.85
C LYS A 80 -16.90 -20.83 -3.10
N PHE A 81 -17.39 -22.05 -3.25
CA PHE A 81 -18.84 -22.30 -3.36
C PHE A 81 -19.25 -23.49 -2.50
N ASN A 82 -19.82 -23.24 -1.31
CA ASN A 82 -20.53 -24.25 -0.53
C ASN A 82 -22.02 -23.88 -0.45
N PRO A 83 -22.92 -24.70 -1.02
CA PRO A 83 -24.34 -24.40 -1.04
C PRO A 83 -24.98 -24.33 0.35
N ALA A 84 -24.39 -24.97 1.37
CA ALA A 84 -24.91 -24.99 2.74
C ALA A 84 -24.61 -23.71 3.54
N GLN A 85 -23.67 -22.87 3.10
CA GLN A 85 -23.20 -21.69 3.85
C GLN A 85 -23.03 -20.44 2.97
N ILE A 86 -23.78 -20.37 1.86
CA ILE A 86 -23.63 -19.33 0.81
C ILE A 86 -23.56 -17.92 1.39
N LEU A 87 -24.47 -17.55 2.30
CA LEU A 87 -24.52 -16.19 2.84
C LEU A 87 -23.30 -15.84 3.68
N ALA A 88 -22.85 -16.75 4.56
CA ALA A 88 -21.68 -16.53 5.40
C ALA A 88 -20.40 -16.45 4.55
N GLN A 89 -20.29 -17.31 3.54
CA GLN A 89 -19.16 -17.30 2.62
C GLN A 89 -19.12 -16.05 1.74
N LEU A 90 -20.28 -15.56 1.29
CA LEU A 90 -20.40 -14.34 0.50
C LEU A 90 -20.01 -13.09 1.31
N ILE A 91 -20.46 -13.00 2.57
CA ILE A 91 -20.08 -11.88 3.45
C ILE A 91 -18.59 -11.94 3.76
N ALA A 92 -18.05 -13.12 4.12
CA ALA A 92 -16.64 -13.29 4.41
C ALA A 92 -15.75 -12.96 3.20
N SER A 93 -16.17 -13.36 2.01
CA SER A 93 -15.44 -13.11 0.77
C SER A 93 -15.49 -11.64 0.33
N ALA A 94 -16.63 -10.97 0.49
CA ALA A 94 -16.76 -9.53 0.28
C ALA A 94 -15.87 -8.72 1.24
N LEU A 95 -15.86 -9.08 2.54
CA LEU A 95 -14.98 -8.44 3.52
C LEU A 95 -13.51 -8.68 3.19
N TYR A 96 -13.16 -9.90 2.78
CA TYR A 96 -11.80 -10.25 2.37
C TYR A 96 -11.33 -9.39 1.17
N LEU A 97 -12.17 -9.22 0.14
CA LEU A 97 -11.84 -8.40 -1.05
C LEU A 97 -11.65 -6.92 -0.78
N ILE A 98 -12.20 -6.40 0.32
CA ILE A 98 -12.06 -4.99 0.67
C ILE A 98 -10.91 -4.81 1.65
N ILE A 99 -10.90 -5.58 2.73
CA ILE A 99 -9.98 -5.39 3.84
C ILE A 99 -8.56 -5.80 3.45
N MET A 100 -8.38 -6.91 2.70
CA MET A 100 -7.04 -7.39 2.37
C MET A 100 -6.29 -6.44 1.44
N PRO A 101 -6.86 -5.99 0.30
CA PRO A 101 -6.16 -5.04 -0.56
C PRO A 101 -5.92 -3.69 0.12
N VAL A 102 -6.94 -3.16 0.82
CA VAL A 102 -6.80 -1.85 1.49
C VAL A 102 -5.76 -1.95 2.62
N GLY A 103 -5.80 -3.02 3.40
CA GLY A 103 -4.85 -3.31 4.47
C GLY A 103 -3.43 -3.46 3.93
N ASP A 104 -3.22 -4.24 2.87
CA ASP A 104 -1.92 -4.41 2.22
C ASP A 104 -1.39 -3.07 1.70
N PHE A 105 -2.22 -2.29 1.01
CA PHE A 105 -1.81 -0.99 0.48
C PHE A 105 -1.39 -0.02 1.59
N LEU A 106 -2.19 0.11 2.65
CA LEU A 106 -1.92 1.03 3.75
C LEU A 106 -0.75 0.56 4.63
N ALA A 107 -0.73 -0.71 5.01
CA ALA A 107 0.26 -1.24 5.95
C ALA A 107 1.64 -1.43 5.30
N ARG A 108 1.70 -1.79 4.01
CA ARG A 108 2.94 -2.15 3.31
C ARG A 108 3.37 -1.08 2.32
N HIS A 109 2.54 -0.75 1.34
CA HIS A 109 2.97 0.17 0.28
C HIS A 109 3.15 1.60 0.80
N LEU A 110 2.18 2.10 1.56
CA LEU A 110 2.21 3.46 2.08
C LEU A 110 3.30 3.67 3.15
N SER A 111 3.47 2.69 4.04
CA SER A 111 4.56 2.73 5.04
C SER A 111 5.94 2.70 4.39
N LEU A 112 6.12 1.91 3.32
CA LEU A 112 7.37 1.88 2.56
C LEU A 112 7.65 3.23 1.88
N TYR A 113 6.64 3.81 1.25
CA TYR A 113 6.74 5.13 0.63
C TYR A 113 7.07 6.21 1.66
N ALA A 114 6.39 6.23 2.80
CA ALA A 114 6.69 7.15 3.91
C ALA A 114 8.10 6.93 4.47
N GLY A 115 8.54 5.67 4.56
CA GLY A 115 9.89 5.30 4.98
C GLY A 115 10.96 5.89 4.07
N PHE A 116 10.79 5.80 2.75
CA PHE A 116 11.72 6.42 1.82
C PHE A 116 11.62 7.96 1.80
N LYS A 117 10.42 8.52 1.84
CA LYS A 117 10.20 9.97 1.74
C LYS A 117 10.69 10.73 2.98
N MET A 118 10.41 10.19 4.17
CA MET A 118 10.80 10.81 5.44
C MET A 118 12.14 10.29 5.98
N ASN A 119 12.75 9.32 5.29
CA ASN A 119 13.96 8.60 5.72
C ASN A 119 13.92 8.18 7.20
N SER A 120 12.77 7.66 7.65
CA SER A 120 12.49 7.41 9.06
C SER A 120 12.34 5.92 9.36
N GLU A 121 13.09 5.47 10.38
CA GLU A 121 13.14 4.09 10.85
C GLU A 121 11.77 3.55 11.29
N ILE A 122 10.93 4.39 11.88
CA ILE A 122 9.61 4.00 12.39
C ILE A 122 8.71 3.49 11.25
N TYR A 123 8.70 4.18 10.11
CA TYR A 123 7.90 3.77 8.96
C TYR A 123 8.43 2.48 8.33
N PHE A 124 9.75 2.27 8.29
CA PHE A 124 10.32 0.99 7.88
C PHE A 124 9.92 -0.15 8.81
N ARG A 125 9.81 0.07 10.13
CA ARG A 125 9.32 -0.95 11.07
C ARG A 125 7.86 -1.33 10.80
N TYR A 126 6.99 -0.35 10.55
CA TYR A 126 5.61 -0.61 10.15
C TYR A 126 5.53 -1.39 8.83
N TYR A 127 6.39 -1.04 7.86
CA TYR A 127 6.53 -1.81 6.62
C TYR A 127 6.88 -3.28 6.89
N PHE A 128 7.92 -3.55 7.70
CA PHE A 128 8.32 -4.93 8.00
C PHE A 128 7.22 -5.71 8.73
N LEU A 129 6.47 -5.06 9.62
CA LEU A 129 5.33 -5.69 10.29
C LEU A 129 4.21 -6.05 9.30
N GLY A 130 3.84 -5.13 8.42
CA GLY A 130 2.83 -5.39 7.38
C GLY A 130 3.26 -6.50 6.42
N GLU A 131 4.51 -6.45 5.95
CA GLU A 131 5.09 -7.46 5.06
C GLU A 131 5.15 -8.85 5.72
N PHE A 132 5.49 -8.92 7.01
CA PHE A 132 5.49 -10.18 7.76
C PHE A 132 4.10 -10.81 7.83
N ILE A 133 3.06 -10.01 8.09
CA ILE A 133 1.68 -10.48 8.12
C ILE A 133 1.28 -11.05 6.76
N VAL A 134 1.59 -10.33 5.67
CA VAL A 134 1.27 -10.77 4.30
C VAL A 134 1.97 -12.10 3.96
N ILE A 135 3.26 -12.22 4.29
CA ILE A 135 4.01 -13.47 4.09
C ILE A 135 3.40 -14.62 4.90
N LEU A 136 3.04 -14.37 6.17
CA LEU A 136 2.42 -15.37 7.02
C LEU A 136 1.10 -15.87 6.42
N PHE A 137 0.26 -14.95 5.94
CA PHE A 137 -0.97 -15.31 5.22
C PHE A 137 -0.69 -16.11 3.95
N GLY A 138 0.31 -15.71 3.15
CA GLY A 138 0.71 -16.46 1.95
C GLY A 138 1.12 -17.90 2.24
N VAL A 139 1.89 -18.11 3.31
CA VAL A 139 2.29 -19.46 3.77
C VAL A 139 1.08 -20.27 4.24
N ILE A 140 0.19 -19.67 5.05
CA ILE A 140 -1.03 -20.33 5.54
C ILE A 140 -1.93 -20.75 4.37
N ILE A 141 -2.15 -19.87 3.39
CA ILE A 141 -2.96 -20.16 2.20
C ILE A 141 -2.29 -21.25 1.34
N GLY A 142 -0.95 -21.17 1.20
CA GLY A 142 -0.17 -22.16 0.46
C GLY A 142 -0.34 -23.57 1.03
N VAL A 143 -0.16 -23.73 2.35
CA VAL A 143 -0.33 -25.03 3.05
C VAL A 143 -1.80 -25.47 3.08
N GLY A 144 -2.71 -24.51 3.24
CA GLY A 144 -4.15 -24.74 3.42
C GLY A 144 -4.53 -24.84 4.90
N PHE A 145 -5.71 -24.31 5.24
CA PHE A 145 -6.27 -24.40 6.60
C PHE A 145 -6.70 -25.86 6.86
N LEU A 146 -6.09 -26.51 7.86
CA LEU A 146 -6.19 -27.95 8.10
C LEU A 146 -7.62 -28.48 8.33
N ASN A 147 -8.53 -27.63 8.83
CA ASN A 147 -9.86 -28.08 9.28
C ASN A 147 -11.02 -27.64 8.38
N GLU A 148 -10.86 -26.60 7.53
CA GLU A 148 -11.91 -26.09 6.64
C GLU A 148 -11.35 -25.94 5.23
N GLY A 149 -11.24 -27.06 4.53
CA GLY A 149 -10.58 -27.22 3.24
C GLY A 149 -11.30 -26.59 2.06
N SER A 150 -11.46 -25.27 2.07
CA SER A 150 -12.02 -24.50 0.95
C SER A 150 -10.94 -23.93 0.01
N SER A 151 -9.65 -23.98 0.37
CA SER A 151 -8.53 -23.52 -0.46
C SER A 151 -7.19 -24.01 0.10
N GLY A 152 -6.18 -24.22 -0.75
CA GLY A 152 -4.84 -24.67 -0.34
C GLY A 152 -4.39 -25.96 -1.03
N THR A 153 -3.15 -26.40 -0.79
CA THR A 153 -2.64 -27.69 -1.32
C THR A 153 -3.52 -28.88 -0.94
N ILE A 154 -4.03 -28.92 0.29
CA ILE A 154 -4.88 -30.01 0.79
C ILE A 154 -6.22 -30.06 0.03
N ALA A 155 -6.80 -28.89 -0.26
CA ALA A 155 -8.05 -28.81 -1.03
C ALA A 155 -7.83 -29.26 -2.48
N ALA A 156 -6.69 -28.88 -3.09
CA ALA A 156 -6.34 -29.33 -4.43
C ALA A 156 -6.24 -30.87 -4.51
N VAL A 157 -5.56 -31.51 -3.55
CA VAL A 157 -5.44 -32.97 -3.49
C VAL A 157 -6.81 -33.64 -3.37
N LYS A 158 -7.67 -33.15 -2.45
CA LYS A 158 -9.04 -33.67 -2.27
C LYS A 158 -9.89 -33.56 -3.55
N LEU A 159 -9.74 -32.47 -4.31
CA LEU A 159 -10.47 -32.29 -5.59
C LEU A 159 -10.04 -33.32 -6.63
N PHE A 160 -8.76 -33.68 -6.69
CA PHE A 160 -8.28 -34.75 -7.57
C PHE A 160 -8.74 -36.14 -7.11
N GLU A 161 -8.76 -36.42 -5.81
CA GLU A 161 -9.28 -37.68 -5.26
C GLU A 161 -10.78 -37.88 -5.55
N LEU A 162 -11.56 -36.78 -5.52
CA LEU A 162 -12.98 -36.78 -5.84
C LEU A 162 -13.29 -36.80 -7.36
N GLY A 163 -12.27 -36.81 -8.22
CA GLY A 163 -12.41 -36.84 -9.68
C GLY A 163 -12.76 -35.50 -10.34
N TYR A 164 -12.70 -34.38 -9.60
CA TYR A 164 -12.92 -33.04 -10.14
C TYR A 164 -11.64 -32.45 -10.77
N TYR A 165 -11.16 -33.07 -11.84
CA TYR A 165 -9.87 -32.73 -12.47
C TYR A 165 -9.75 -31.25 -12.91
N ILE A 166 -10.82 -30.67 -13.45
CA ILE A 166 -10.82 -29.27 -13.91
C ILE A 166 -10.64 -28.32 -12.71
N ALA A 167 -11.44 -28.52 -11.65
CA ALA A 167 -11.34 -27.68 -10.44
C ALA A 167 -10.00 -27.87 -9.72
N GLY A 168 -9.48 -29.11 -9.68
CA GLY A 168 -8.15 -29.41 -9.18
C GLY A 168 -7.04 -28.69 -9.94
N ALA A 169 -7.10 -28.66 -11.28
CA ALA A 169 -6.13 -27.96 -12.11
C ALA A 169 -6.14 -26.44 -11.88
N PHE A 170 -7.32 -25.80 -11.82
CA PHE A 170 -7.43 -24.38 -11.48
C PHE A 170 -6.88 -24.07 -10.09
N THR A 171 -7.15 -24.93 -9.10
CA THR A 171 -6.64 -24.77 -7.74
C THR A 171 -5.12 -24.92 -7.69
N ALA A 172 -4.55 -25.84 -8.46
CA ALA A 172 -3.09 -26.02 -8.56
C ALA A 172 -2.39 -24.80 -9.20
N ILE A 173 -2.94 -24.26 -10.30
CA ILE A 173 -2.41 -23.04 -10.94
C ILE A 173 -2.45 -21.87 -9.94
N PHE A 174 -3.57 -21.73 -9.23
CA PHE A 174 -3.71 -20.71 -8.20
C PHE A 174 -2.65 -20.85 -7.09
N LEU A 175 -2.36 -22.06 -6.61
CA LEU A 175 -1.31 -22.29 -5.61
C LEU A 175 0.08 -21.90 -6.11
N VAL A 176 0.38 -22.16 -7.38
CA VAL A 176 1.64 -21.72 -8.00
C VAL A 176 1.73 -20.20 -8.01
N LEU A 177 0.65 -19.49 -8.34
CA LEU A 177 0.61 -18.02 -8.32
C LEU A 177 0.82 -17.48 -6.90
N VAL A 178 0.17 -18.06 -5.88
CA VAL A 178 0.37 -17.67 -4.47
C VAL A 178 1.81 -17.93 -4.02
N ALA A 179 2.40 -19.06 -4.41
CA ALA A 179 3.79 -19.37 -4.10
C ALA A 179 4.75 -18.35 -4.73
N ILE A 180 4.57 -18.04 -6.02
CA ILE A 180 5.36 -17.01 -6.72
C ILE A 180 5.20 -15.65 -6.03
N GLN A 181 3.97 -15.25 -5.71
CA GLN A 181 3.68 -14.00 -5.02
C GLN A 181 4.41 -13.93 -3.67
N THR A 182 4.33 -15.00 -2.87
CA THR A 182 4.99 -15.09 -1.56
C THR A 182 6.52 -14.99 -1.70
N ILE A 183 7.11 -15.63 -2.70
CA ILE A 183 8.55 -15.51 -3.01
C ILE A 183 8.91 -14.07 -3.38
N LEU A 184 8.10 -13.39 -4.18
CA LEU A 184 8.36 -11.99 -4.55
C LEU A 184 8.30 -11.05 -3.33
N HIS A 185 7.40 -11.30 -2.38
CA HIS A 185 7.38 -10.60 -1.09
C HIS A 185 8.66 -10.85 -0.27
N PHE A 186 9.16 -12.08 -0.22
CA PHE A 186 10.45 -12.40 0.40
C PHE A 186 11.64 -11.69 -0.29
N ILE A 187 11.61 -11.56 -1.62
CA ILE A 187 12.65 -10.82 -2.34
C ILE A 187 12.56 -9.32 -2.03
N LEU A 188 11.36 -8.76 -1.99
CA LEU A 188 11.15 -7.34 -1.70
C LEU A 188 11.61 -6.99 -0.28
N ILE A 189 11.20 -7.77 0.73
CA ILE A 189 11.60 -7.53 2.12
C ILE A 189 13.12 -7.62 2.28
N TYR A 190 13.79 -8.55 1.58
CA TYR A 190 15.23 -8.66 1.58
C TYR A 190 15.92 -7.42 1.00
N GLN A 191 15.42 -6.89 -0.12
CA GLN A 191 16.00 -5.69 -0.73
C GLN A 191 15.81 -4.45 0.15
N VAL A 192 14.62 -4.28 0.72
CA VAL A 192 14.34 -3.19 1.67
C VAL A 192 15.16 -3.34 2.94
N TYR A 193 15.33 -4.56 3.45
CA TYR A 193 16.18 -4.82 4.61
C TYR A 193 17.65 -4.48 4.35
N LYS A 194 18.19 -4.83 3.17
CA LYS A 194 19.54 -4.44 2.77
C LYS A 194 19.71 -2.92 2.78
N TYR A 195 18.73 -2.19 2.26
CA TYR A 195 18.71 -0.73 2.33
C TYR A 195 18.65 -0.22 3.78
N PHE A 196 17.71 -0.74 4.58
CA PHE A 196 17.54 -0.38 5.99
C PHE A 196 18.83 -0.54 6.80
N ARG A 197 19.58 -1.64 6.57
CA ARG A 197 20.87 -1.88 7.21
C ARG A 197 21.97 -0.94 6.69
N SER A 198 21.95 -0.56 5.41
CA SER A 198 22.90 0.41 4.87
C SER A 198 22.77 1.81 5.49
N GLN A 199 21.58 2.17 5.96
CA GLN A 199 21.31 3.41 6.69
C GLN A 199 21.63 3.32 8.20
N ASN A 200 22.18 2.19 8.67
CA ASN A 200 22.44 1.90 10.09
C ASN A 200 21.19 1.96 11.00
N PHE A 201 20.00 1.79 10.44
CA PHE A 201 18.76 1.72 11.21
C PHE A 201 18.65 0.43 12.02
N ARG A 202 17.94 0.49 13.15
CA ARG A 202 17.72 -0.64 14.07
C ARG A 202 16.25 -1.04 14.12
N ILE A 203 15.97 -2.34 14.09
CA ILE A 203 14.58 -2.83 14.19
C ILE A 203 14.05 -2.63 15.62
N CYS A 204 14.92 -2.80 16.63
CA CYS A 204 14.61 -2.53 18.04
C CYS A 204 15.41 -1.32 18.51
N PRO A 205 14.77 -0.32 19.14
CA PRO A 205 15.47 0.90 19.58
C PRO A 205 16.33 0.67 20.83
N CYS A 206 16.20 -0.50 21.48
CA CYS A 206 16.79 -0.80 22.78
C CYS A 206 17.86 -1.91 22.76
N CYS A 207 18.28 -2.40 21.59
CA CYS A 207 19.37 -3.40 21.44
C CYS A 207 20.51 -2.83 20.60
#